data_AF-A0A1M7Z038-F1
#
_entry.id   AF-A0A1M7Z038-F1
#
_cell.length_a   1.000
_cell.length_b   1.000
_cell.length_c   1.000
_cell.angle_alpha   90.00
_cell.angle_beta   90.00
_cell.angle_gamma   90.00
#
_symmetry.space_group_name_H-M   'P 1'
#
loop_
_entity.id
_entity.type
_entity.pdbx_description
1 polymer ?
#
loop_
_entity_poly.entity_id
_entity_poly.type
_entity_poly.pdbx_seq_one_letter_code
_entity_poly.pdbx_strand_id
1 'polypeptide(L)'
;MIPAAVGLRRAGASKGATTAFLISTPETGVDSIAVSYALLGPFMTIIRPVAAICSAITAAVLVILGEKKTAPTMKITAATPAVSMTTPLAAKPSLSPSLQIKQSQPVPSCHCCHSKKSSSSLTGRIWQGQVYAFTELLGDLSVWLIVGLIVSAGVVAFVPENTLAEISQGGWAMVIMAMVGVPMYICASASTPLAAGLMLAGVSPGATLVFLLAGPATNVATLGIVRQEMGTRTLIGYLTGVISVAIGFGYLTNFLVGLWQIDIAGELGHSHALMPDWLSWLAALMLAGLVIRDLSKRIRGFLQKVFSKQQPSHLHHGKS
;
A
#
# COMPACT_ATOMS: atom_id res chain seq x y z
N MET A 1 1.04 8.91 -1.27
CA MET A 1 2.51 8.93 -1.16
C MET A 1 3.24 9.20 -2.48
N ILE A 2 2.84 8.58 -3.60
CA ILE A 2 3.56 8.72 -4.90
C ILE A 2 3.72 10.19 -5.35
N PRO A 3 2.68 11.06 -5.35
CA PRO A 3 2.85 12.45 -5.78
C PRO A 3 3.78 13.26 -4.86
N ALA A 4 3.75 12.98 -3.56
CA ALA A 4 4.62 13.62 -2.58
C ALA A 4 6.10 13.23 -2.81
N ALA A 5 6.36 11.95 -3.09
CA ALA A 5 7.72 11.48 -3.40
C ALA A 5 8.28 12.10 -4.69
N VAL A 6 7.45 12.19 -5.74
CA VAL A 6 7.84 12.85 -7.00
C VAL A 6 8.06 14.35 -6.78
N GLY A 7 7.22 15.02 -5.98
CA GLY A 7 7.40 16.41 -5.59
C GLY A 7 8.73 16.63 -4.86
N LEU A 8 9.05 15.77 -3.88
CA LEU A 8 10.31 15.81 -3.14
C LEU A 8 11.52 15.61 -4.07
N ARG A 9 11.44 14.69 -5.03
CA ARG A 9 12.48 14.46 -6.03
C ARG A 9 12.70 15.67 -6.94
N ARG A 10 11.62 16.30 -7.42
CA ARG A 10 11.67 17.50 -8.26
C ARG A 10 12.14 18.74 -7.50
N ALA A 11 11.91 18.79 -6.19
CA ALA A 11 12.46 19.80 -5.30
C ALA A 11 13.97 19.62 -5.01
N GLY A 12 14.62 18.58 -5.57
CA GLY A 12 16.06 18.38 -5.49
C GLY A 12 16.52 17.36 -4.44
N ALA A 13 15.63 16.57 -3.84
CA ALA A 13 16.03 15.54 -2.90
C ALA A 13 16.86 14.43 -3.57
N SER A 14 17.80 13.85 -2.81
CA SER A 14 18.62 12.72 -3.26
C SER A 14 17.75 11.50 -3.54
N LYS A 15 18.22 10.61 -4.44
CA LYS A 15 17.47 9.38 -4.78
C LYS A 15 17.25 8.51 -3.53
N GLY A 16 18.29 8.38 -2.70
CA GLY A 16 18.21 7.66 -1.43
C GLY A 16 17.14 8.21 -0.47
N ALA A 17 17.06 9.53 -0.32
CA ALA A 17 16.05 10.16 0.53
C ALA A 17 14.62 9.94 -0.01
N THR A 18 14.42 10.06 -1.33
CA THR A 18 13.11 9.79 -1.93
C THR A 18 12.71 8.31 -1.82
N THR A 19 13.65 7.37 -1.98
CA THR A 19 13.37 5.93 -1.82
C THR A 19 13.05 5.57 -0.37
N ALA A 20 13.77 6.13 0.61
CA ALA A 20 13.47 5.90 2.02
C ALA A 20 12.06 6.39 2.39
N PHE A 21 11.67 7.56 1.88
CA PHE A 21 10.33 8.09 2.06
C PHE A 21 9.25 7.19 1.43
N LEU A 22 9.48 6.69 0.21
CA LEU A 22 8.55 5.78 -0.47
C LEU A 22 8.31 4.47 0.29
N ILE A 23 9.36 3.92 0.92
CA ILE A 23 9.27 2.65 1.66
C ILE A 23 8.65 2.84 3.05
N SER A 24 9.12 3.83 3.81
CA SER A 24 8.75 3.96 5.22
C SER A 24 7.33 4.50 5.44
N THR A 25 6.88 5.43 4.58
CA THR A 25 5.60 6.14 4.78
C THR A 25 4.37 5.22 4.82
N PRO A 26 4.17 4.25 3.90
CA PRO A 26 2.99 3.38 3.97
C PRO A 26 3.01 2.41 5.15
N GLU A 27 4.20 1.98 5.58
CA GLU A 27 4.36 0.94 6.62
C GLU A 27 4.27 1.49 8.04
N THR A 28 4.73 2.72 8.26
CA THR A 28 4.78 3.35 9.59
C THR A 28 3.54 4.22 9.89
N GLY A 29 2.55 4.21 9.00
CA GLY A 29 1.30 4.94 9.21
C GLY A 29 0.53 4.43 10.43
N VAL A 30 -0.05 5.36 11.21
CA VAL A 30 -0.83 5.05 12.43
C VAL A 30 -1.96 4.07 12.13
N ASP A 31 -2.63 4.24 10.99
CA ASP A 31 -3.70 3.33 10.54
C ASP A 31 -3.19 1.90 10.32
N SER A 32 -2.01 1.74 9.71
CA SER A 32 -1.44 0.41 9.45
C SER A 32 -0.97 -0.26 10.74
N ILE A 33 -0.42 0.51 11.68
CA ILE A 33 0.01 0.01 12.99
C ILE A 33 -1.22 -0.44 13.79
N ALA A 34 -2.29 0.36 13.82
CA ALA A 34 -3.53 0.03 14.52
C ALA A 34 -4.18 -1.25 13.96
N VAL A 35 -4.24 -1.39 12.63
CA VAL A 35 -4.79 -2.60 11.98
C VAL A 35 -3.90 -3.81 12.22
N SER A 36 -2.57 -3.64 12.19
CA SER A 36 -1.63 -4.73 12.50
C SER A 36 -1.77 -5.20 13.95
N TYR A 37 -1.97 -4.26 14.88
CA TYR A 37 -2.20 -4.57 16.30
C TYR A 37 -3.46 -5.39 16.49
N ALA A 38 -4.55 -4.98 15.84
CA ALA A 38 -5.82 -5.67 15.95
C ALA A 38 -5.82 -7.07 15.32
N LEU A 39 -5.03 -7.32 14.26
CA LEU A 39 -5.12 -8.54 13.45
C LEU A 39 -3.92 -9.48 13.53
N LEU A 40 -2.74 -9.01 13.89
CA LEU A 40 -1.51 -9.82 13.94
C LEU A 40 -0.88 -9.82 15.34
N GLY A 41 -1.46 -9.08 16.28
CA GLY A 41 -1.00 -8.99 17.66
C GLY A 41 0.15 -8.00 17.88
N PRO A 42 0.54 -7.81 19.15
CA PRO A 42 1.54 -6.82 19.55
C PRO A 42 2.93 -7.11 18.99
N PHE A 43 3.32 -8.39 18.90
CA PHE A 43 4.64 -8.80 18.42
C PHE A 43 4.88 -8.38 16.95
N MET A 44 3.98 -8.74 16.06
CA MET A 44 4.06 -8.38 14.64
C MET A 44 3.94 -6.86 14.41
N THR A 45 3.20 -6.17 15.29
CA THR A 45 3.00 -4.72 15.21
C THR A 45 4.28 -3.94 15.49
N ILE A 46 5.17 -4.44 16.33
CA ILE A 46 6.44 -3.79 16.63
C ILE A 46 7.47 -4.12 15.55
N ILE A 47 7.55 -5.39 15.14
CA ILE A 47 8.59 -5.83 14.20
C ILE A 47 8.38 -5.21 12.82
N ARG A 48 7.14 -4.95 12.40
CA ARG A 48 6.82 -4.43 11.08
C ARG A 48 7.34 -2.99 10.84
N PRO A 49 7.05 -1.98 11.68
CA PRO A 49 7.65 -0.65 11.55
C PRO A 49 9.18 -0.66 11.64
N VAL A 50 9.75 -1.48 12.54
CA VAL A 50 11.20 -1.61 12.68
C VAL A 50 11.82 -2.16 11.39
N ALA A 51 11.27 -3.26 10.86
CA ALA A 51 11.72 -3.85 9.61
C ALA A 51 11.54 -2.88 8.42
N ALA A 52 10.47 -2.10 8.39
CA ALA A 52 10.23 -1.10 7.36
C ALA A 52 11.28 0.04 7.39
N ILE A 53 11.62 0.54 8.59
CA ILE A 53 12.66 1.56 8.76
C ILE A 53 14.02 0.98 8.36
N CYS A 54 14.36 -0.23 8.80
CA CYS A 54 15.60 -0.90 8.41
C CYS A 54 15.67 -1.13 6.88
N SER A 55 14.55 -1.49 6.26
CA SER A 55 14.44 -1.67 4.80
C SER A 55 14.63 -0.36 4.06
N ALA A 56 14.01 0.72 4.55
CA ALA A 56 14.15 2.06 3.98
C ALA A 56 15.59 2.57 4.05
N ILE A 57 16.28 2.37 5.18
CA ILE A 57 17.69 2.75 5.35
C ILE A 57 18.57 1.92 4.43
N THR A 58 18.41 0.60 4.42
CA THR A 58 19.25 -0.31 3.62
C THR A 58 19.06 -0.07 2.13
N ALA A 59 17.82 0.07 1.67
CA ALA A 59 17.53 0.40 0.28
C ALA A 59 18.08 1.78 -0.10
N ALA A 60 17.95 2.80 0.76
CA ALA A 60 18.53 4.11 0.51
C ALA A 60 20.06 4.08 0.41
N VAL A 61 20.73 3.35 1.30
CA VAL A 61 22.18 3.16 1.27
C VAL A 61 22.60 2.42 0.00
N LEU A 62 21.94 1.32 -0.36
CA LEU A 62 22.22 0.58 -1.60
C LEU A 62 22.01 1.43 -2.85
N VAL A 63 20.97 2.27 -2.86
CA VAL A 63 20.72 3.23 -3.94
C VAL A 63 21.85 4.25 -4.05
N ILE A 64 22.30 4.82 -2.93
CA ILE A 64 23.39 5.81 -2.89
C ILE A 64 24.72 5.18 -3.35
N LEU A 65 25.03 3.96 -2.88
CA LEU A 65 26.24 3.23 -3.27
C LEU A 65 26.23 2.80 -4.74
N GLY A 66 25.06 2.50 -5.30
CA GLY A 66 24.86 2.18 -6.71
C GLY A 66 24.98 3.39 -7.65
N GLU A 67 25.00 4.61 -7.12
CA GLU A 67 25.29 5.81 -7.91
C GLU A 67 26.81 5.94 -8.09
N LYS A 68 27.26 6.03 -9.36
CA LYS A 68 28.63 6.50 -9.61
C LYS A 68 28.77 7.89 -8.99
N LYS A 69 29.87 8.17 -8.29
CA LYS A 69 30.17 9.45 -7.61
C LYS A 69 29.95 10.65 -8.55
N THR A 70 28.73 11.14 -8.62
CA THR A 70 28.42 12.53 -8.93
C THR A 70 28.11 13.13 -7.57
N ALA A 71 28.99 14.01 -7.11
CA ALA A 71 28.97 14.57 -5.77
C ALA A 71 27.54 15.02 -5.38
N PRO A 72 27.10 14.78 -4.13
CA PRO A 72 25.87 15.36 -3.65
C PRO A 72 26.13 16.85 -3.47
N THR A 73 25.82 17.66 -4.48
CA THR A 73 25.78 19.12 -4.29
C THR A 73 24.51 19.43 -3.50
N MET A 74 24.56 19.17 -2.20
CA MET A 74 23.65 19.72 -1.23
C MET A 74 23.87 21.24 -1.23
N LYS A 75 23.14 21.96 -2.09
CA LYS A 75 22.96 23.39 -1.89
C LYS A 75 22.07 23.55 -0.66
N ILE A 76 22.70 23.57 0.50
CA ILE A 76 22.10 24.10 1.72
C ILE A 76 21.99 25.61 1.51
N THR A 77 20.89 26.06 0.91
CA THR A 77 20.43 27.42 1.20
C THR A 77 19.87 27.36 2.61
N ALA A 78 20.70 27.78 3.56
CA ALA A 78 20.33 27.92 4.96
C ALA A 78 19.13 28.87 5.07
N ALA A 79 17.96 28.32 5.35
CA ALA A 79 16.88 29.05 6.00
C ALA A 79 16.82 28.52 7.44
N THR A 80 17.66 29.11 8.29
CA THR A 80 17.66 28.92 9.74
C THR A 80 16.28 29.28 10.30
N PRO A 81 15.61 28.44 11.11
CA PRO A 81 14.48 28.89 11.89
C PRO A 81 15.04 29.53 13.16
N ALA A 82 15.33 30.83 13.10
CA ALA A 82 15.56 31.60 14.30
C ALA A 82 14.20 31.82 14.99
N VAL A 83 14.01 31.16 16.13
CA VAL A 83 12.96 31.49 17.09
C VAL A 83 13.22 32.91 17.60
N SER A 84 12.28 33.84 17.42
CA SER A 84 12.11 35.00 18.29
C SER A 84 10.71 35.58 18.13
N MET A 85 9.97 35.52 19.23
CA MET A 85 8.73 36.25 19.46
C MET A 85 9.00 37.75 19.44
N THR A 86 8.14 38.53 18.78
CA THR A 86 7.49 39.79 19.24
C THR A 86 6.92 40.55 18.03
N THR A 87 5.60 40.75 18.03
CA THR A 87 4.90 41.89 17.41
C THR A 87 4.91 43.09 18.39
N PRO A 88 4.44 44.31 18.05
CA PRO A 88 3.95 44.87 16.77
C PRO A 88 4.55 46.26 16.40
N LEU A 89 4.03 46.84 15.30
CA LEU A 89 3.61 48.26 15.14
C LEU A 89 4.28 49.13 14.04
N ALA A 90 3.40 49.66 13.18
CA ALA A 90 3.41 50.97 12.50
C ALA A 90 4.53 51.34 11.48
N ALA A 91 4.13 51.51 10.20
CA ALA A 91 4.02 52.84 9.53
C ALA A 91 4.08 52.72 7.99
N LYS A 92 3.04 53.22 7.31
CA LYS A 92 3.05 53.75 5.92
C LYS A 92 3.52 55.23 6.00
N PRO A 93 3.85 56.00 4.91
CA PRO A 93 3.31 55.89 3.54
C PRO A 93 4.22 56.28 2.33
N SER A 94 3.69 55.97 1.13
CA SER A 94 3.70 56.72 -0.15
C SER A 94 5.00 57.30 -0.78
N LEU A 95 5.29 56.94 -2.04
CA LEU A 95 5.15 57.81 -3.21
C LEU A 95 5.52 57.07 -4.53
N SER A 96 4.64 57.14 -5.53
CA SER A 96 4.88 56.87 -6.96
C SER A 96 4.76 58.18 -7.75
N PRO A 97 5.38 58.33 -8.94
CA PRO A 97 4.67 58.16 -10.23
C PRO A 97 5.58 57.55 -11.35
N SER A 98 5.19 56.52 -12.13
CA SER A 98 4.29 56.47 -13.31
C SER A 98 4.98 56.64 -14.69
N LEU A 99 4.52 55.82 -15.66
CA LEU A 99 4.69 55.80 -17.15
C LEU A 99 5.84 54.92 -17.71
N GLN A 100 5.67 53.94 -18.62
CA GLN A 100 4.57 53.53 -19.50
C GLN A 100 4.65 52.05 -19.93
N ILE A 101 3.53 51.34 -19.73
CA ILE A 101 2.78 50.45 -20.64
C ILE A 101 3.46 49.92 -21.92
N LYS A 102 3.56 48.58 -22.01
CA LYS A 102 3.24 47.82 -23.25
C LYS A 102 2.54 46.50 -22.86
N GLN A 103 1.23 46.41 -23.15
CA GLN A 103 0.42 45.21 -23.03
C GLN A 103 0.64 44.28 -24.22
N SER A 104 0.83 42.97 -23.99
CA SER A 104 0.37 41.90 -24.90
C SER A 104 0.26 40.55 -24.18
N GLN A 105 -0.98 40.02 -24.14
CA GLN A 105 -1.42 38.62 -24.01
C GLN A 105 -1.46 37.92 -22.62
N PRO A 106 -2.68 37.70 -22.09
CA PRO A 106 -2.98 36.77 -21.00
C PRO A 106 -3.70 35.50 -21.52
N VAL A 107 -3.21 34.29 -21.19
CA VAL A 107 -4.03 33.06 -21.04
C VAL A 107 -3.17 31.89 -20.53
N PRO A 108 -3.71 30.89 -19.79
CA PRO A 108 -4.93 30.88 -19.00
C PRO A 108 -4.63 30.55 -17.51
N SER A 109 -5.12 31.39 -16.61
CA SER A 109 -5.23 31.07 -15.19
C SER A 109 -6.16 29.87 -15.00
N CYS A 110 -5.67 28.84 -14.31
CA CYS A 110 -6.39 27.63 -13.99
C CYS A 110 -7.78 27.96 -13.43
N HIS A 111 -8.78 27.50 -14.18
CA HIS A 111 -10.17 27.41 -13.78
C HIS A 111 -10.28 26.33 -12.68
N CYS A 112 -9.98 26.70 -11.44
CA CYS A 112 -10.19 25.86 -10.25
C CYS A 112 -10.75 26.70 -9.10
N CYS A 113 -11.87 27.36 -9.35
CA CYS A 113 -12.75 27.88 -8.30
C CYS A 113 -14.21 27.84 -8.79
N HIS A 114 -14.75 26.63 -8.84
CA HIS A 114 -16.18 26.40 -8.61
C HIS A 114 -16.30 25.60 -7.31
N SER A 115 -15.92 26.22 -6.18
CA SER A 115 -16.28 25.73 -4.86
C SER A 115 -17.74 26.11 -4.62
N LYS A 116 -18.68 25.32 -5.15
CA LYS A 116 -19.97 25.23 -4.48
C LYS A 116 -19.70 24.58 -3.12
N LYS A 117 -19.81 25.37 -2.05
CA LYS A 117 -19.97 24.85 -0.68
C LYS A 117 -21.26 24.03 -0.66
N SER A 118 -21.18 22.75 -1.02
CA SER A 118 -22.16 21.76 -0.60
C SER A 118 -21.82 21.44 0.84
N SER A 119 -22.63 21.93 1.78
CA SER A 119 -22.66 21.43 3.14
C SER A 119 -23.25 20.02 3.11
N SER A 120 -22.54 19.05 2.55
CA SER A 120 -22.87 17.66 2.87
C SER A 120 -22.58 17.49 4.36
N SER A 121 -23.63 17.16 5.11
CA SER A 121 -23.56 16.85 6.53
C SER A 121 -22.35 15.97 6.81
N LEU A 122 -21.68 16.17 7.95
CA LEU A 122 -20.58 15.30 8.40
C LEU A 122 -20.99 13.82 8.28
N THR A 123 -22.26 13.52 8.57
CA THR A 123 -22.91 12.22 8.39
C THR A 123 -22.94 11.75 6.93
N GLY A 124 -23.21 12.63 5.97
CA GLY A 124 -23.19 12.31 4.54
C GLY A 124 -21.80 11.99 4.01
N ARG A 125 -20.76 12.66 4.54
CA ARG A 125 -19.36 12.38 4.19
C ARG A 125 -18.86 11.07 4.81
N ILE A 126 -19.25 10.80 6.06
CA ILE A 126 -18.95 9.52 6.73
C ILE A 126 -19.67 8.35 6.04
N TRP A 127 -20.94 8.54 5.67
CA TRP A 127 -21.73 7.52 4.95
C TRP A 127 -21.14 7.21 3.57
N GLN A 128 -20.78 8.25 2.81
CA GLN A 128 -20.10 8.06 1.52
C GLN A 128 -18.75 7.36 1.69
N GLY A 129 -17.98 7.70 2.74
CA GLY A 129 -16.72 7.03 3.06
C GLY A 129 -16.89 5.53 3.38
N GLN A 130 -17.87 5.17 4.20
CA GLN A 130 -18.17 3.76 4.51
C GLN A 130 -18.65 3.00 3.27
N VAL A 131 -19.60 3.55 2.51
CA VAL A 131 -20.09 2.89 1.29
C VAL A 131 -18.95 2.67 0.30
N TYR A 132 -18.09 3.67 0.11
CA TYR A 132 -16.90 3.55 -0.74
C TYR A 132 -15.97 2.40 -0.29
N ALA A 133 -15.68 2.33 1.01
CA ALA A 133 -14.84 1.27 1.56
C ALA A 133 -15.45 -0.13 1.39
N PHE A 134 -16.76 -0.28 1.58
CA PHE A 134 -17.42 -1.58 1.47
C PHE A 134 -17.75 -2.01 0.04
N THR A 135 -17.81 -1.09 -0.93
CA THR A 135 -18.14 -1.46 -2.31
C THR A 135 -16.94 -1.42 -3.25
N GLU A 136 -16.14 -0.36 -3.26
CA GLU A 136 -14.99 -0.27 -4.17
C GLU A 136 -13.80 -1.06 -3.66
N LEU A 137 -13.32 -0.77 -2.44
CA LEU A 137 -12.14 -1.46 -1.90
C LEU A 137 -12.42 -2.97 -1.75
N LEU A 138 -13.59 -3.33 -1.21
CA LEU A 138 -13.97 -4.73 -1.10
C LEU A 138 -14.16 -5.38 -2.48
N GLY A 139 -14.68 -4.68 -3.48
CA GLY A 139 -14.81 -5.20 -4.84
C GLY A 139 -13.46 -5.44 -5.54
N ASP A 140 -12.46 -4.61 -5.25
CA ASP A 140 -11.10 -4.80 -5.75
C ASP A 140 -10.35 -5.92 -5.02
N LEU A 141 -10.61 -6.10 -3.72
CA LEU A 141 -9.99 -7.13 -2.90
C LEU A 141 -10.71 -8.49 -3.01
N SER A 142 -12.01 -8.52 -3.31
CA SER A 142 -12.86 -9.72 -3.22
C SER A 142 -12.34 -10.89 -4.06
N VAL A 143 -11.92 -10.62 -5.30
CA VAL A 143 -11.41 -11.66 -6.21
C VAL A 143 -10.10 -12.25 -5.69
N TRP A 144 -9.18 -11.41 -5.23
CA TRP A 144 -7.90 -11.87 -4.69
C TRP A 144 -8.07 -12.57 -3.34
N LEU A 145 -8.99 -12.10 -2.49
CA LEU A 145 -9.33 -12.76 -1.23
C LEU A 145 -9.97 -14.13 -1.47
N ILE A 146 -10.91 -14.25 -2.43
CA ILE A 146 -11.51 -15.54 -2.79
C ILE A 146 -10.46 -16.50 -3.33
N VAL A 147 -9.59 -16.05 -4.24
CA VAL A 147 -8.52 -16.90 -4.78
C VAL A 147 -7.57 -17.34 -3.67
N GLY A 148 -7.16 -16.41 -2.80
CA GLY A 148 -6.33 -16.71 -1.63
C GLY A 148 -6.99 -17.71 -0.68
N LEU A 149 -8.29 -17.55 -0.41
CA LEU A 149 -9.07 -18.41 0.47
C LEU A 149 -9.29 -19.81 -0.13
N ILE A 150 -9.55 -19.91 -1.44
CA ILE A 150 -9.69 -21.20 -2.13
C ILE A 150 -8.34 -21.93 -2.15
N VAL A 151 -7.26 -21.23 -2.49
CA VAL A 151 -5.91 -21.81 -2.50
C VAL A 151 -5.52 -22.24 -1.08
N SER A 152 -5.75 -21.40 -0.08
CA SER A 152 -5.53 -21.70 1.34
C SER A 152 -6.34 -22.92 1.79
N ALA A 153 -7.65 -22.94 1.53
CA ALA A 153 -8.51 -24.07 1.89
C ALA A 153 -8.10 -25.36 1.17
N GLY A 154 -7.68 -25.27 -0.09
CA GLY A 154 -7.12 -26.40 -0.83
C GLY A 154 -5.82 -26.89 -0.21
N VAL A 155 -4.90 -25.99 0.13
CA VAL A 155 -3.62 -26.36 0.76
C VAL A 155 -3.86 -27.03 2.11
N VAL A 156 -4.73 -26.48 2.96
CA VAL A 156 -5.07 -27.08 4.26
C VAL A 156 -5.82 -28.43 4.10
N ALA A 157 -6.66 -28.58 3.07
CA ALA A 157 -7.39 -29.82 2.82
C ALA A 157 -6.53 -30.95 2.24
N PHE A 158 -5.49 -30.60 1.44
CA PHE A 158 -4.68 -31.59 0.72
C PHE A 158 -3.27 -31.80 1.30
N VAL A 159 -2.76 -30.89 2.13
CA VAL A 159 -1.38 -30.95 2.65
C VAL A 159 -1.40 -31.14 4.18
N PRO A 160 -0.81 -32.24 4.70
CA PRO A 160 -0.75 -32.48 6.14
C PRO A 160 0.08 -31.41 6.87
N GLU A 161 -0.31 -31.08 8.10
CA GLU A 161 0.25 -29.97 8.88
C GLU A 161 1.78 -30.07 9.06
N ASN A 162 2.31 -31.28 9.14
CA ASN A 162 3.74 -31.55 9.35
C ASN A 162 4.59 -31.12 8.16
N THR A 163 4.11 -31.34 6.92
CA THR A 163 4.85 -30.94 5.71
C THR A 163 4.67 -29.45 5.43
N LEU A 164 3.53 -28.86 5.80
CA LEU A 164 3.35 -27.40 5.74
C LEU A 164 4.26 -26.67 6.71
N ALA A 165 4.46 -27.17 7.92
CA ALA A 165 5.36 -26.57 8.89
C ALA A 165 6.82 -26.56 8.37
N GLU A 166 7.31 -27.67 7.80
CA GLU A 166 8.66 -27.72 7.24
C GLU A 166 8.82 -26.86 5.97
N ILE A 167 7.83 -26.87 5.07
CA ILE A 167 7.86 -26.09 3.82
C ILE A 167 7.75 -24.58 4.10
N SER A 168 6.90 -24.18 5.05
CA SER A 168 6.65 -22.78 5.40
C SER A 168 7.78 -22.14 6.19
N GLN A 169 8.57 -22.94 6.94
CA GLN A 169 9.78 -22.49 7.61
C GLN A 169 10.98 -22.34 6.65
N GLY A 170 10.92 -23.00 5.48
CA GLY A 170 11.94 -22.89 4.45
C GLY A 170 12.04 -21.49 3.84
N GLY A 171 13.27 -21.07 3.51
CA GLY A 171 13.53 -19.77 2.86
C GLY A 171 12.81 -19.56 1.53
N TRP A 172 12.48 -20.65 0.84
CA TRP A 172 11.74 -20.62 -0.43
C TRP A 172 10.33 -20.04 -0.27
N ALA A 173 9.65 -20.28 0.85
CA ALA A 173 8.35 -19.69 1.14
C ALA A 173 8.44 -18.16 1.21
N MET A 174 9.49 -17.62 1.82
CA MET A 174 9.74 -16.17 1.88
C MET A 174 9.97 -15.57 0.49
N VAL A 175 10.74 -16.26 -0.37
CA VAL A 175 10.99 -15.80 -1.74
C VAL A 175 9.71 -15.80 -2.58
N ILE A 176 8.89 -16.85 -2.47
CA ILE A 176 7.60 -16.94 -3.15
C ILE A 176 6.69 -15.81 -2.68
N MET A 177 6.60 -15.59 -1.37
CA MET A 177 5.79 -14.50 -0.79
C MET A 177 6.28 -13.11 -1.22
N ALA A 178 7.58 -12.89 -1.30
CA ALA A 178 8.15 -11.66 -1.86
C ALA A 178 7.74 -11.51 -3.34
N MET A 179 7.86 -12.56 -4.15
CA MET A 179 7.50 -12.51 -5.57
C MET A 179 6.01 -12.27 -5.81
N VAL A 180 5.13 -12.78 -4.95
CA VAL A 180 3.69 -12.50 -5.02
C VAL A 180 3.37 -11.08 -4.53
N GLY A 181 4.09 -10.61 -3.50
CA GLY A 181 3.94 -9.26 -2.96
C GLY A 181 4.36 -8.17 -3.94
N VAL A 182 5.47 -8.36 -4.68
CA VAL A 182 6.04 -7.35 -5.58
C VAL A 182 5.10 -6.77 -6.65
N PRO A 183 4.30 -7.59 -7.36
CA PRO A 183 3.34 -7.09 -8.34
C PRO A 183 2.01 -6.65 -7.71
N MET A 184 1.76 -6.93 -6.43
CA MET A 184 0.45 -6.71 -5.80
C MET A 184 0.22 -5.22 -5.54
N TYR A 185 -0.81 -4.64 -6.17
CA TYR A 185 -1.24 -3.26 -5.94
C TYR A 185 -2.11 -3.14 -4.68
N ILE A 186 -1.56 -3.33 -3.47
CA ILE A 186 -2.33 -3.26 -2.22
C ILE A 186 -1.62 -2.36 -1.19
N CYS A 187 -2.40 -1.54 -0.49
CA CYS A 187 -1.89 -0.69 0.58
C CYS A 187 -1.61 -1.49 1.86
N ALA A 188 -0.75 -0.97 2.74
CA ALA A 188 -0.36 -1.63 3.99
C ALA A 188 -1.55 -2.06 4.86
N SER A 189 -2.61 -1.25 4.93
CA SER A 189 -3.82 -1.56 5.67
C SER A 189 -4.62 -2.72 5.06
N ALA A 190 -4.66 -2.84 3.73
CA ALA A 190 -5.41 -3.89 3.04
C ALA A 190 -4.62 -5.20 2.90
N SER A 191 -3.28 -5.16 2.93
CA SER A 191 -2.45 -6.37 2.95
C SER A 191 -2.45 -7.06 4.33
N THR A 192 -2.84 -6.35 5.38
CA THR A 192 -2.84 -6.86 6.76
C THR A 192 -3.91 -7.94 7.02
N PRO A 193 -5.19 -7.76 6.64
CA PRO A 193 -6.18 -8.84 6.70
C PRO A 193 -5.82 -10.06 5.85
N LEU A 194 -5.22 -9.83 4.68
CA LEU A 194 -4.77 -10.91 3.81
C LEU A 194 -3.64 -11.71 4.48
N ALA A 195 -2.66 -11.02 5.07
CA ALA A 195 -1.59 -11.62 5.86
C ALA A 195 -2.11 -12.41 7.06
N ALA A 196 -3.10 -11.89 7.79
CA ALA A 196 -3.74 -12.62 8.89
C ALA A 196 -4.41 -13.91 8.39
N GLY A 197 -5.14 -13.84 7.25
CA GLY A 197 -5.72 -15.03 6.62
C GLY A 197 -4.68 -16.05 6.18
N LEU A 198 -3.55 -15.62 5.62
CA LEU A 198 -2.43 -16.49 5.27
C LEU A 198 -1.80 -17.15 6.51
N MET A 199 -1.68 -16.40 7.61
CA MET A 199 -1.14 -16.94 8.85
C MET A 199 -2.09 -17.97 9.48
N LEU A 200 -3.41 -17.73 9.43
CA LEU A 200 -4.44 -18.70 9.80
C LEU A 200 -4.44 -19.93 8.88
N ALA A 201 -4.00 -19.78 7.63
CA ALA A 201 -3.79 -20.88 6.70
C ALA A 201 -2.52 -21.71 6.97
N GLY A 202 -1.74 -21.36 8.00
CA GLY A 202 -0.50 -22.05 8.37
C GLY A 202 0.76 -21.51 7.69
N VAL A 203 0.72 -20.33 7.06
CA VAL A 203 1.94 -19.67 6.57
C VAL A 203 2.78 -19.16 7.74
N SER A 204 4.10 -19.37 7.68
CA SER A 204 5.01 -18.94 8.74
C SER A 204 4.95 -17.41 8.96
N PRO A 205 5.05 -16.93 10.21
CA PRO A 205 5.00 -15.50 10.54
C PRO A 205 6.05 -14.68 9.76
N GLY A 206 7.25 -15.23 9.57
CA GLY A 206 8.31 -14.58 8.80
C GLY A 206 8.00 -14.44 7.31
N ALA A 207 7.41 -15.46 6.67
CA ALA A 207 7.00 -15.37 5.27
C ALA A 207 5.85 -14.36 5.07
N THR A 208 4.94 -14.31 6.04
CA THR A 208 3.87 -13.30 6.10
C THR A 208 4.43 -11.88 6.27
N LEU A 209 5.45 -11.70 7.12
CA LEU A 209 6.13 -10.41 7.27
C LEU A 209 6.82 -9.97 5.98
N VAL A 210 7.47 -10.89 5.26
CA VAL A 210 8.10 -10.62 3.96
C VAL A 210 7.08 -10.13 2.95
N PHE A 211 5.91 -10.77 2.89
CA PHE A 211 4.80 -10.31 2.06
C PHE A 211 4.31 -8.91 2.46
N LEU A 212 4.16 -8.65 3.76
CA LEU A 212 3.72 -7.35 4.29
C LEU A 212 4.70 -6.21 4.04
N LEU A 213 6.00 -6.50 4.03
CA LEU A 213 7.05 -5.52 3.70
C LEU A 213 7.15 -5.29 2.19
N ALA A 214 7.01 -6.36 1.39
CA ALA A 214 7.09 -6.27 -0.05
C ALA A 214 5.87 -5.54 -0.64
N GLY A 215 4.64 -5.93 -0.32
CA GLY A 215 3.43 -5.46 -1.00
C GLY A 215 3.29 -3.93 -1.07
N PRO A 216 3.32 -3.19 0.05
CA PRO A 216 3.10 -1.75 0.02
C PRO A 216 4.33 -0.97 -0.45
N ALA A 217 5.53 -1.55 -0.30
CA ALA A 217 6.76 -0.97 -0.82
C ALA A 217 6.90 -1.18 -2.34
N THR A 218 6.44 -2.30 -2.87
CA THR A 218 6.68 -2.69 -4.27
C THR A 218 5.37 -2.85 -5.01
N ASN A 219 5.21 -2.02 -6.03
CA ASN A 219 3.99 -1.97 -6.81
C ASN A 219 4.34 -1.48 -8.21
N VAL A 220 3.77 -2.10 -9.25
CA VAL A 220 4.01 -1.80 -10.67
C VAL A 220 3.99 -0.30 -10.97
N ALA A 221 3.05 0.45 -10.40
CA ALA A 221 2.97 1.90 -10.61
C ALA A 221 4.15 2.66 -9.98
N THR A 222 4.47 2.36 -8.71
CA THR A 222 5.60 2.97 -8.00
C THR A 222 6.93 2.60 -8.66
N LEU A 223 7.12 1.34 -9.04
CA LEU A 223 8.32 0.86 -9.72
C LEU A 223 8.49 1.53 -11.09
N GLY A 224 7.39 1.72 -11.84
CA GLY A 224 7.39 2.47 -13.10
C GLY A 224 7.87 3.91 -12.93
N ILE A 225 7.34 4.61 -11.92
CA ILE A 225 7.71 6.00 -11.63
C ILE A 225 9.16 6.10 -11.14
N VAL A 226 9.59 5.21 -10.23
CA VAL A 226 10.98 5.16 -9.77
C VAL A 226 11.94 4.88 -10.93
N ARG A 227 11.57 3.97 -11.84
CA ARG A 227 12.37 3.70 -13.05
C ARG A 227 12.49 4.92 -13.96
N GLN A 228 11.39 5.66 -14.15
CA GLN A 228 11.34 6.83 -15.03
C GLN A 228 12.05 8.06 -14.44
N GLU A 229 11.86 8.33 -13.15
CA GLU A 229 12.39 9.54 -12.47
C GLU A 229 13.80 9.32 -11.85
N MET A 230 14.16 8.08 -11.49
CA MET A 230 15.41 7.76 -10.79
C MET A 230 16.35 6.81 -11.54
N GLY A 231 15.87 6.16 -12.60
CA GLY A 231 16.61 5.23 -13.45
C GLY A 231 16.64 3.78 -12.94
N THR A 232 16.94 2.85 -13.84
CA THR A 232 16.93 1.40 -13.55
C THR A 232 17.94 0.96 -12.49
N ARG A 233 19.09 1.63 -12.35
CA ARG A 233 20.08 1.28 -11.32
C ARG A 233 19.54 1.50 -9.91
N THR A 234 18.86 2.63 -9.71
CA THR A 234 18.17 2.95 -8.46
C THR A 234 17.07 1.95 -8.18
N LEU A 235 16.29 1.58 -9.20
CA LEU A 235 15.24 0.57 -9.09
C LEU A 235 15.79 -0.78 -8.61
N ILE A 236 16.95 -1.22 -9.13
CA ILE A 236 17.57 -2.48 -8.71
C ILE A 236 18.01 -2.38 -7.25
N GLY A 237 18.73 -1.33 -6.85
CA GLY A 237 19.14 -1.12 -5.45
C GLY A 237 17.95 -1.00 -4.48
N TYR A 238 16.85 -0.41 -4.93
CA TYR A 238 15.58 -0.35 -4.22
C TYR A 238 15.00 -1.74 -3.98
N LEU A 239 14.80 -2.53 -5.04
CA LEU A 239 14.21 -3.86 -4.96
C LEU A 239 15.10 -4.82 -4.17
N THR A 240 16.40 -4.85 -4.44
CA THR A 240 17.32 -5.75 -3.72
C THR A 240 17.44 -5.37 -2.26
N GLY A 241 17.44 -4.07 -1.92
CA GLY A 241 17.44 -3.58 -0.55
C GLY A 241 16.18 -3.98 0.23
N VAL A 242 15.00 -3.75 -0.35
CA VAL A 242 13.73 -4.14 0.28
C VAL A 242 13.65 -5.66 0.47
N ILE A 243 13.94 -6.44 -0.58
CA ILE A 243 13.84 -7.91 -0.52
C ILE A 243 14.85 -8.51 0.45
N SER A 244 16.11 -8.03 0.45
CA SER A 244 17.15 -8.56 1.34
C SER A 244 16.81 -8.33 2.82
N VAL A 245 16.36 -7.13 3.18
CA VAL A 245 15.95 -6.83 4.55
C VAL A 245 14.68 -7.58 4.92
N ALA A 246 13.70 -7.67 4.01
CA ALA A 246 12.48 -8.42 4.25
C ALA A 246 12.78 -9.88 4.57
N ILE A 247 13.63 -10.56 3.78
CA ILE A 247 14.04 -11.95 4.04
C ILE A 247 14.82 -12.06 5.35
N GLY A 248 15.75 -11.14 5.62
CA GLY A 248 16.52 -11.11 6.87
C GLY A 248 15.63 -10.98 8.11
N PHE A 249 14.67 -10.05 8.08
CA PHE A 249 13.68 -9.89 9.15
C PHE A 249 12.69 -11.04 9.19
N GLY A 250 12.36 -11.67 8.07
CA GLY A 250 11.53 -12.88 8.00
C GLY A 250 12.16 -14.04 8.78
N TYR A 251 13.45 -14.30 8.55
CA TYR A 251 14.20 -15.29 9.34
C TYR A 251 14.30 -14.90 10.80
N LEU A 252 14.59 -13.63 11.09
CA LEU A 252 14.64 -13.13 12.46
C LEU A 252 13.29 -13.34 13.18
N THR A 253 12.19 -13.11 12.49
CA THR A 253 10.82 -13.29 13.01
C THR A 253 10.55 -14.76 13.30
N ASN A 254 10.86 -15.66 12.36
CA ASN A 254 10.72 -17.10 12.59
C ASN A 254 11.57 -17.58 13.77
N PHE A 255 12.81 -17.07 13.90
CA PHE A 255 13.70 -17.39 15.02
C PHE A 255 13.15 -16.89 16.37
N LEU A 256 12.67 -15.65 16.42
CA LEU A 256 12.05 -15.06 17.62
C LEU A 256 10.80 -15.82 18.05
N VAL A 257 9.92 -16.16 17.10
CA VAL A 257 8.70 -16.94 17.36
C VAL A 257 9.05 -18.33 17.88
N GLY A 258 10.06 -18.98 17.30
CA GLY A 258 10.57 -20.27 17.79
C GLY A 258 11.17 -20.21 19.20
N LEU A 259 11.87 -19.13 19.54
CA LEU A 259 12.45 -18.95 20.88
C LEU A 259 11.40 -18.68 21.96
N TRP A 260 10.41 -17.85 21.64
CA TRP A 260 9.44 -17.37 22.61
C TRP A 260 8.20 -18.25 22.72
N GLN A 261 8.09 -19.33 21.92
CA GLN A 261 6.87 -20.15 21.79
C GLN A 261 5.60 -19.30 21.78
N ILE A 262 5.61 -18.21 21.00
CA ILE A 262 4.46 -17.33 20.90
C ILE A 262 3.41 -18.08 20.09
N ASP A 263 2.39 -18.56 20.77
CA ASP A 263 1.21 -19.15 20.15
C ASP A 263 0.38 -18.03 19.54
N ILE A 264 0.80 -17.54 18.36
CA ILE A 264 0.14 -16.42 17.68
C ILE A 264 -1.33 -16.80 17.37
N ALA A 265 -1.60 -18.11 17.17
CA ALA A 265 -2.95 -18.64 17.01
C ALA A 265 -3.77 -18.59 18.32
N GLY A 266 -3.15 -18.85 19.48
CA GLY A 266 -3.78 -18.76 20.80
C GLY A 266 -4.29 -17.36 21.17
N GLU A 267 -3.52 -16.30 20.91
CA GLU A 267 -3.95 -14.91 21.18
C GLU A 267 -5.03 -14.40 20.20
N LEU A 268 -4.97 -14.82 18.93
CA LEU A 268 -6.00 -14.54 17.92
C LEU A 268 -7.36 -15.16 18.27
N GLY A 269 -7.35 -16.35 18.90
CA GLY A 269 -8.55 -17.03 19.40
C GLY A 269 -9.22 -16.30 20.58
N HIS A 270 -8.44 -15.76 21.51
CA HIS A 270 -8.99 -15.04 22.67
C HIS A 270 -9.63 -13.69 22.32
N SER A 271 -9.22 -13.06 21.21
CA SER A 271 -9.79 -11.79 20.75
C SER A 271 -11.17 -11.96 20.08
N HIS A 272 -11.48 -13.16 19.57
CA HIS A 272 -12.82 -13.49 19.05
C HIS A 272 -13.84 -13.75 20.16
N ALA A 273 -13.40 -14.04 21.39
CA ALA A 273 -14.28 -14.26 22.53
C ALA A 273 -14.90 -12.95 23.10
N LEU A 274 -14.38 -11.78 22.71
CA LEU A 274 -14.88 -10.47 23.16
C LEU A 274 -16.00 -9.89 22.28
N MET A 275 -16.24 -10.48 21.11
CA MET A 275 -17.36 -10.12 20.24
C MET A 275 -18.50 -11.12 20.46
N PRO A 276 -19.74 -10.66 20.70
CA PRO A 276 -20.88 -11.57 20.79
C PRO A 276 -21.01 -12.41 19.51
N ASP A 277 -21.20 -13.73 19.63
CA ASP A 277 -21.30 -14.64 18.48
C ASP A 277 -22.36 -14.19 17.45
N TRP A 278 -23.45 -13.58 17.91
CA TRP A 278 -24.48 -13.07 17.02
C TRP A 278 -24.00 -11.95 16.09
N LEU A 279 -23.03 -11.13 16.53
CA LEU A 279 -22.47 -10.03 15.75
C LEU A 279 -21.47 -10.55 14.72
N SER A 280 -20.69 -11.59 15.04
CA SER A 280 -19.77 -12.23 14.09
C SER A 280 -20.54 -12.91 12.97
N TRP A 281 -21.63 -13.63 13.28
CA TRP A 281 -22.53 -14.23 12.28
C TRP A 281 -23.19 -13.18 11.39
N LEU A 282 -23.66 -12.06 11.94
CA LEU A 282 -24.24 -10.97 11.16
C LEU A 282 -23.21 -10.32 10.24
N ALA A 283 -22.01 -10.03 10.74
CA ALA A 283 -20.92 -9.48 9.95
C ALA A 283 -20.51 -10.44 8.84
N ALA A 284 -20.39 -11.74 9.14
CA ALA A 284 -20.06 -12.78 8.17
C ALA A 284 -21.13 -12.90 7.08
N LEU A 285 -22.42 -12.92 7.44
CA LEU A 285 -23.53 -12.98 6.48
C LEU A 285 -23.62 -11.71 5.62
N MET A 286 -23.42 -10.54 6.22
CA MET A 286 -23.41 -9.26 5.49
C MET A 286 -22.25 -9.20 4.49
N LEU A 287 -21.06 -9.63 4.91
CA LEU A 287 -19.86 -9.64 4.08
C LEU A 287 -19.99 -10.68 2.97
N ALA A 288 -20.47 -11.89 3.29
CA ALA A 288 -20.80 -12.91 2.30
C ALA A 288 -21.83 -12.42 1.28
N GLY A 289 -22.90 -11.76 1.73
CA GLY A 289 -23.91 -11.18 0.84
C GLY A 289 -23.36 -10.10 -0.10
N LEU A 290 -22.49 -9.23 0.41
CA LEU A 290 -21.81 -8.19 -0.39
C LEU A 290 -20.88 -8.82 -1.44
N VAL A 291 -20.06 -9.79 -1.04
CA VAL A 291 -19.14 -10.50 -1.92
C VAL A 291 -19.90 -11.30 -2.98
N ILE A 292 -20.95 -12.02 -2.60
CA ILE A 292 -21.82 -12.77 -3.54
C ILE A 292 -22.47 -11.81 -4.53
N ARG A 293 -22.97 -10.66 -4.08
CA ARG A 293 -23.60 -9.66 -4.95
C ARG A 293 -22.61 -9.09 -5.96
N ASP A 294 -21.41 -8.72 -5.51
CA ASP A 294 -20.33 -8.18 -6.35
C ASP A 294 -19.87 -9.23 -7.38
N LEU A 295 -19.60 -10.44 -6.91
CA LEU A 295 -19.22 -11.57 -7.76
C LEU A 295 -20.31 -11.89 -8.78
N SER A 296 -21.58 -11.90 -8.37
CA SER A 296 -22.71 -12.11 -9.27
C SER A 296 -22.83 -11.00 -10.33
N LYS A 297 -22.46 -9.76 -10.02
CA LYS A 297 -22.43 -8.67 -11.01
C LYS A 297 -21.26 -8.83 -11.98
N ARG A 298 -20.06 -9.12 -11.47
CA ARG A 298 -18.86 -9.38 -12.30
C ARG A 298 -19.03 -10.59 -13.22
N ILE A 299 -19.56 -11.71 -12.70
CA ILE A 299 -19.85 -12.92 -13.47
C ILE A 299 -20.93 -12.62 -14.53
N ARG A 300 -22.02 -11.92 -14.19
CA ARG A 300 -23.04 -11.53 -15.18
C ARG A 300 -22.47 -10.63 -16.27
N GLY A 301 -21.62 -9.66 -15.93
CA GLY A 301 -20.96 -8.78 -16.90
C GLY A 301 -19.96 -9.52 -17.80
N PHE A 302 -19.24 -10.50 -17.24
CA PHE A 302 -18.34 -11.37 -18.02
C PHE A 302 -19.12 -12.30 -18.94
N LEU A 303 -20.18 -12.95 -18.45
CA LEU A 303 -21.09 -13.76 -19.28
C LEU A 303 -21.71 -12.92 -20.41
N GLN A 304 -22.18 -11.70 -20.12
CA GLN A 304 -22.72 -10.82 -21.17
C GLN A 304 -21.70 -10.52 -22.26
N LYS A 305 -20.43 -10.26 -21.90
CA LYS A 305 -19.35 -10.02 -22.88
C LYS A 305 -19.00 -11.27 -23.69
N VAL A 306 -19.05 -12.45 -23.07
CA VAL A 306 -18.79 -13.73 -23.75
C VAL A 306 -19.93 -14.06 -24.72
N PHE A 307 -21.17 -13.92 -24.29
CA PHE A 307 -22.36 -14.15 -25.13
C PHE A 307 -22.51 -13.11 -26.25
N SER A 308 -22.17 -11.84 -26.03
CA SER A 308 -22.20 -10.81 -27.08
C SER A 308 -21.15 -11.00 -28.17
N LYS A 309 -20.08 -11.76 -27.90
CA LYS A 309 -19.01 -12.04 -28.88
C LYS A 309 -19.34 -13.22 -29.80
N GLN A 310 -20.44 -13.92 -29.56
CA GLN A 310 -20.87 -15.09 -30.31
C GLN A 310 -21.95 -14.81 -31.37
N GLN A 311 -22.38 -13.57 -31.56
CA GLN A 311 -23.34 -13.25 -32.62
C GLN A 311 -22.58 -13.10 -33.97
N PRO A 312 -22.71 -14.06 -34.91
CA PRO A 312 -22.00 -14.01 -36.17
C PRO A 312 -22.66 -12.95 -37.06
N SER A 313 -21.85 -12.04 -37.61
CA SER A 313 -22.24 -11.12 -38.67
C SER A 313 -22.50 -11.89 -39.96
N HIS A 314 -23.70 -12.44 -40.13
CA HIS A 314 -24.16 -13.00 -41.39
C HIS A 314 -25.58 -12.52 -41.69
N LEU A 315 -25.71 -11.51 -42.56
CA LEU A 315 -26.75 -11.36 -43.58
C LEU A 315 -26.62 -9.99 -44.27
N HIS A 316 -25.54 -9.82 -45.06
CA HIS A 316 -25.60 -8.95 -46.23
C HIS A 316 -25.87 -9.85 -47.44
N HIS A 317 -27.15 -10.05 -47.76
CA HIS A 317 -27.56 -10.59 -49.05
C HIS A 317 -28.60 -9.67 -49.68
N GLY A 318 -28.25 -9.15 -50.86
CA GLY A 318 -29.19 -8.89 -51.94
C GLY A 318 -30.01 -7.61 -51.85
N LYS A 319 -29.59 -6.60 -52.62
CA LYS A 319 -30.45 -6.01 -53.64
C LYS A 319 -29.58 -5.47 -54.78
N SER A 320 -29.58 -6.27 -55.85
CA SER A 320 -29.49 -5.80 -57.23
C SER A 320 -30.66 -4.87 -57.54
#